data_AF-A0A3N5M854-F1
#
_entry.id   AF-A0A3N5M854-F1
#
_cell.length_a   1.000
_cell.length_b   1.000
_cell.length_c   1.000
_cell.angle_alpha   90.00
_cell.angle_beta   90.00
_cell.angle_gamma   90.00
#
_symmetry.space_group_name_H-M   'P 1'
#
loop_
_entity.id
_entity.type
_entity.pdbx_description
1 polymer ?
#
loop_
_entity_poly.entity_id
_entity_poly.type
_entity_poly.pdbx_seq_one_letter_code
_entity_poly.pdbx_strand_id
1 'polypeptide(L)'
;MLMFIPVLILLVELWLLAGLVLLLHRLSPRFGLAPLFILLGSLTSTLQLNTLGQLSINLGGMDLSFNVVSYIALPVILFGLLIVYVVDGTIHARSVLAGISLISLLIGLSGYFPPAQVDLPGISILSVTPGEVNPRLLGVSIITLLLDMVTLIVAYQGFSNLIGRFPSRLAGVVALTASLLVDALVFPTLSYFGLPTFSSNFMIHLAGKLLAAFMLSPMLVLYLIRMAPAIPSSTASIPRPALDIFTTNVQLEARARFQSNLLHILSQINQLIVRAENVQTILTQVCQLLTNHRNYQLVWVNLAEGESGQSKCAAMAGSE
;
A
#
# COMPACT_ATOMS: atom_id res chain seq x y z
N MET A 1 -21.24 33.38 -12.60
CA MET A 1 -20.37 32.71 -13.58
C MET A 1 -18.90 32.66 -13.13
N LEU A 2 -18.32 33.76 -12.63
CA LEU A 2 -16.94 33.81 -12.09
C LEU A 2 -16.65 32.81 -10.95
N MET A 3 -17.66 32.45 -10.15
CA MET A 3 -17.51 31.56 -8.98
C MET A 3 -17.25 30.08 -9.32
N PHE A 4 -17.57 29.64 -10.54
CA PHE A 4 -17.36 28.24 -10.96
C PHE A 4 -15.97 27.98 -11.55
N ILE A 5 -15.27 29.04 -11.96
CA ILE A 5 -13.97 28.94 -12.62
C ILE A 5 -12.92 28.28 -11.70
N PRO A 6 -12.78 28.66 -10.42
CA PRO A 6 -11.81 28.03 -9.53
C PRO A 6 -12.07 26.53 -9.37
N VAL A 7 -13.33 26.15 -9.16
CA VAL A 7 -13.71 24.73 -9.02
C VAL A 7 -13.39 23.94 -10.29
N LEU A 8 -13.65 24.50 -11.48
CA LEU A 8 -13.31 23.85 -12.74
C LEU A 8 -11.80 23.67 -12.89
N ILE A 9 -11.00 24.68 -12.53
CA ILE A 9 -9.54 24.60 -12.55
C ILE A 9 -9.06 23.48 -11.63
N LEU A 10 -9.58 23.39 -10.41
CA LEU A 10 -9.23 22.32 -9.45
C LEU A 10 -9.56 20.93 -9.99
N LEU A 11 -10.72 20.79 -10.65
CA LEU A 11 -11.13 19.52 -11.27
C LEU A 11 -10.21 19.12 -12.42
N VAL A 12 -9.82 20.08 -13.26
CA VAL A 12 -8.87 19.85 -14.35
C VAL A 12 -7.50 19.47 -13.80
N GLU A 13 -7.01 20.17 -12.79
CA GLU A 13 -5.73 19.88 -12.14
C GLU A 13 -5.71 18.48 -11.51
N LEU A 14 -6.78 18.11 -10.80
CA LEU A 14 -6.98 16.77 -10.25
C LEU A 14 -6.88 15.70 -11.35
N TRP A 15 -7.56 15.90 -12.48
CA TRP A 15 -7.52 14.99 -13.63
C TRP A 15 -6.15 14.91 -14.29
N LEU A 16 -5.46 16.04 -14.45
CA LEU A 16 -4.13 16.09 -15.04
C LEU A 16 -3.11 15.34 -14.19
N LEU A 17 -3.13 15.57 -12.87
CA LEU A 17 -2.24 14.87 -11.94
C LEU A 17 -2.54 13.38 -11.85
N ALA A 18 -3.82 12.98 -11.82
CA ALA A 18 -4.19 11.57 -11.91
C ALA A 18 -3.74 10.95 -13.23
N GLY A 19 -3.92 11.65 -14.35
CA GLY A 19 -3.42 11.23 -15.66
C GLY A 19 -1.90 11.07 -15.70
N LEU A 20 -1.16 11.98 -15.05
CA LEU A 20 0.29 11.90 -14.91
C LEU A 20 0.70 10.68 -14.08
N VAL A 21 0.01 10.39 -12.98
CA VAL A 21 0.20 9.17 -12.18
C VAL A 21 0.02 7.93 -13.05
N LEU A 22 -1.06 7.86 -13.85
CA LEU A 22 -1.29 6.75 -14.78
C LEU A 22 -0.19 6.63 -15.84
N LEU A 23 0.25 7.76 -16.40
CA LEU A 23 1.30 7.81 -17.41
C LEU A 23 2.61 7.27 -16.85
N LEU A 24 3.04 7.75 -15.67
CA LEU A 24 4.27 7.31 -15.04
C LEU A 24 4.20 5.84 -14.62
N HIS A 25 3.05 5.39 -14.10
CA HIS A 25 2.85 3.96 -13.79
C HIS A 25 2.93 3.09 -15.05
N ARG A 26 2.32 3.52 -16.15
CA ARG A 26 2.41 2.81 -17.44
C ARG A 26 3.83 2.77 -18.02
N LEU A 27 4.65 3.78 -17.73
CA LEU A 27 6.05 3.84 -18.14
C LEU A 27 6.98 2.99 -17.24
N SER A 28 6.47 2.45 -16.14
CA SER A 28 7.25 1.67 -15.18
C SER A 28 7.91 0.40 -15.74
N PRO A 29 7.38 -0.32 -16.77
CA PRO A 29 8.11 -1.44 -17.35
C PRO A 29 9.42 -1.03 -18.03
N ARG A 30 9.59 0.25 -18.37
CA ARG A 30 10.80 0.78 -19.02
C ARG A 30 11.73 1.49 -18.04
N PHE A 31 11.18 2.32 -17.15
CA PHE A 31 11.97 3.18 -16.25
C PHE A 31 11.93 2.75 -14.78
N GLY A 32 11.20 1.68 -14.46
CA GLY A 32 10.87 1.30 -13.08
C GLY A 32 9.82 2.22 -12.43
N LEU A 33 9.48 1.92 -11.18
CA LEU A 33 8.49 2.70 -10.40
C LEU A 33 9.05 3.99 -9.79
N ALA A 34 10.36 4.24 -9.90
CA ALA A 34 11.02 5.37 -9.27
C ALA A 34 10.41 6.75 -9.64
N PRO A 35 10.11 7.06 -10.92
CA PRO A 35 9.50 8.34 -11.28
C PRO A 35 8.14 8.56 -10.61
N LEU A 36 7.33 7.51 -10.51
CA LEU A 36 6.04 7.56 -9.82
C LEU A 36 6.23 7.82 -8.33
N PHE A 37 7.20 7.16 -7.68
CA PHE A 37 7.46 7.34 -6.25
C PHE A 37 7.96 8.76 -5.95
N ILE A 38 8.79 9.33 -6.82
CA ILE A 38 9.23 10.73 -6.72
C ILE A 38 8.02 11.67 -6.82
N LEU A 39 7.12 11.44 -7.78
CA LEU A 39 5.90 12.25 -7.90
C LEU A 39 5.03 12.14 -6.64
N LEU A 40 4.76 10.92 -6.15
CA LEU A 40 3.94 10.72 -4.95
C LEU A 40 4.57 11.37 -3.71
N GLY A 41 5.88 11.22 -3.53
CA GLY A 41 6.61 11.87 -2.44
C GLY A 41 6.62 13.39 -2.53
N SER A 42 6.75 13.94 -3.75
CA SER A 42 6.64 15.38 -3.99
C SER A 42 5.24 15.90 -3.64
N LEU A 43 4.18 15.20 -4.07
CA LEU A 43 2.81 15.54 -3.72
C LEU A 43 2.58 15.49 -2.20
N THR A 44 3.10 14.46 -1.52
CA THR A 44 3.05 14.37 -0.05
C THR A 44 3.73 15.58 0.61
N SER A 45 4.89 16.00 0.10
CA SER A 45 5.60 17.16 0.63
C SER A 45 4.78 18.44 0.46
N THR A 46 4.22 18.66 -0.74
CA THR A 46 3.37 19.84 -1.00
C THR A 46 2.11 19.86 -0.13
N LEU A 47 1.51 18.69 0.13
CA LEU A 47 0.35 18.55 1.01
C LEU A 47 0.63 19.05 2.43
N GLN A 48 1.83 18.81 2.95
CA GLN A 48 2.18 19.12 4.33
C GLN A 48 2.76 20.52 4.53
N LEU A 49 3.51 21.01 3.55
CA LEU A 49 4.08 22.36 3.61
C LEU A 49 3.03 23.44 3.35
N ASN A 50 1.80 23.06 2.96
CA ASN A 50 0.67 23.97 2.71
C ASN A 50 1.07 25.20 1.86
N THR A 51 1.92 24.99 0.86
CA THR A 51 2.65 26.06 0.15
C THR A 51 1.79 26.90 -0.77
N LEU A 52 0.62 26.40 -1.19
CA LEU A 52 -0.21 27.02 -2.23
C LEU A 52 -1.33 27.93 -1.66
N GLY A 53 -1.29 28.22 -0.36
CA GLY A 53 -2.23 29.15 0.27
C GLY A 53 -3.64 28.59 0.45
N GLN A 54 -4.49 29.37 1.12
CA GLN A 54 -5.92 29.07 1.27
C GLN A 54 -6.71 29.89 0.27
N LEU A 55 -7.63 29.24 -0.45
CA LEU A 55 -8.56 29.94 -1.31
C LEU A 55 -9.81 30.25 -0.47
N SER A 56 -10.13 31.52 -0.31
CA SER A 56 -11.34 31.98 0.36
C SER A 56 -12.39 32.36 -0.67
N ILE A 57 -13.56 31.74 -0.60
CA ILE A 57 -14.74 32.16 -1.37
C ILE A 57 -15.80 32.59 -0.38
N ASN A 58 -16.28 33.82 -0.55
CA ASN A 58 -17.45 34.30 0.16
C ASN A 58 -18.70 33.81 -0.60
N LEU A 59 -19.38 32.82 -0.03
CA LEU A 59 -20.63 32.27 -0.57
C LEU A 59 -21.79 32.70 0.34
N GLY A 60 -22.61 33.65 -0.13
CA GLY A 60 -23.81 34.06 0.60
C GLY A 60 -23.54 34.58 2.02
N GLY A 61 -22.40 35.26 2.24
CA GLY A 61 -22.01 35.79 3.56
C GLY A 61 -21.22 34.81 4.44
N MET A 62 -20.97 33.58 3.99
CA MET A 62 -20.05 32.65 4.64
C MET A 62 -18.68 32.71 3.96
N ASP A 63 -17.64 33.06 4.73
CA ASP A 63 -16.25 32.95 4.27
C ASP A 63 -15.82 31.49 4.38
N LEU A 64 -15.83 30.79 3.24
CA LEU A 64 -15.34 29.42 3.14
C LEU A 64 -13.86 29.47 2.74
N SER A 65 -12.97 29.08 3.63
CA SER A 65 -11.56 28.89 3.31
C SER A 65 -11.27 27.42 3.05
N PHE A 66 -10.59 27.12 1.94
CA PHE A 66 -10.16 25.76 1.62
C PHE A 66 -8.67 25.71 1.34
N ASN A 67 -8.02 24.71 1.91
CA ASN A 67 -6.69 24.31 1.51
C ASN A 67 -6.79 23.53 0.19
N VAL A 68 -6.56 24.24 -0.91
CA VAL A 68 -6.62 23.71 -2.29
C VAL A 68 -5.82 22.42 -2.44
N VAL A 69 -4.64 22.35 -1.81
CA VAL A 69 -3.72 21.21 -1.93
C VAL A 69 -4.32 19.94 -1.36
N SER A 70 -5.08 20.01 -0.27
CA SER A 70 -5.70 18.83 0.35
C SER A 70 -6.75 18.16 -0.54
N TYR A 71 -7.42 18.93 -1.38
CA TYR A 71 -8.46 18.43 -2.29
C TYR A 71 -7.91 17.86 -3.60
N ILE A 72 -6.65 18.14 -3.91
CA ILE A 72 -5.97 17.65 -5.12
C ILE A 72 -4.94 16.58 -4.76
N ALA A 73 -3.96 16.93 -3.94
CA ALA A 73 -2.81 16.09 -3.67
C ALA A 73 -3.20 14.80 -2.95
N LEU A 74 -4.01 14.86 -1.89
CA LEU A 74 -4.37 13.65 -1.13
C LEU A 74 -5.14 12.63 -2.00
N PRO A 75 -6.22 12.99 -2.71
CA PRO A 75 -6.89 12.05 -3.61
C PRO A 75 -5.96 11.44 -4.67
N VAL A 76 -5.05 12.23 -5.24
CA VAL A 76 -4.08 11.73 -6.23
C VAL A 76 -3.06 10.78 -5.60
N ILE A 77 -2.59 11.08 -4.39
CA ILE A 77 -1.67 10.21 -3.64
C ILE A 77 -2.34 8.85 -3.37
N LEU A 78 -3.56 8.85 -2.84
CA LEU A 78 -4.32 7.63 -2.54
C LEU A 78 -4.66 6.86 -3.82
N PHE A 79 -4.98 7.56 -4.92
CA PHE A 79 -5.19 6.97 -6.22
C PHE A 79 -3.93 6.28 -6.77
N GLY A 80 -2.77 6.93 -6.71
CA GLY A 80 -1.51 6.34 -7.13
C GLY A 80 -1.10 5.15 -6.26
N LEU A 81 -1.26 5.27 -4.94
CA LEU A 81 -1.03 4.17 -4.01
C LEU A 81 -1.95 2.97 -4.32
N LEU A 82 -3.23 3.21 -4.60
CA LEU A 82 -4.18 2.16 -4.96
C LEU A 82 -3.73 1.44 -6.23
N ILE A 83 -3.29 2.17 -7.26
CA ILE A 83 -2.81 1.57 -8.50
C ILE A 83 -1.59 0.69 -8.25
N VAL A 84 -0.59 1.20 -7.53
CA VAL A 84 0.61 0.42 -7.19
C VAL A 84 0.23 -0.83 -6.41
N TYR A 85 -0.68 -0.71 -5.45
CA TYR A 85 -1.14 -1.84 -4.64
C TYR A 85 -1.88 -2.92 -5.45
N VAL A 86 -2.78 -2.49 -6.33
CA VAL A 86 -3.58 -3.39 -7.15
C VAL A 86 -2.75 -4.06 -8.23
N VAL A 87 -1.89 -3.29 -8.92
CA VAL A 87 -1.18 -3.75 -10.11
C VAL A 87 0.18 -4.38 -9.78
N ASP A 88 0.99 -3.72 -8.95
CA ASP A 88 2.37 -4.15 -8.65
C ASP A 88 2.43 -4.99 -7.36
N GLY A 89 1.50 -4.77 -6.45
CA GLY A 89 1.28 -5.62 -5.30
C GLY A 89 1.70 -5.03 -3.96
N THR A 90 1.64 -5.86 -2.92
CA THR A 90 1.86 -5.45 -1.52
C THR A 90 3.28 -4.95 -1.27
N ILE A 91 4.29 -5.57 -1.89
CA ILE A 91 5.71 -5.22 -1.68
C ILE A 91 5.98 -3.78 -2.15
N HIS A 92 5.58 -3.44 -3.38
CA HIS A 92 5.78 -2.10 -3.92
C HIS A 92 4.92 -1.07 -3.20
N ALA A 93 3.66 -1.38 -2.87
CA ALA A 93 2.81 -0.49 -2.10
C ALA A 93 3.41 -0.17 -0.71
N ARG A 94 4.00 -1.14 -0.01
CA ARG A 94 4.69 -0.90 1.26
C ARG A 94 5.85 0.09 1.14
N SER A 95 6.62 0.01 0.06
CA SER A 95 7.70 0.98 -0.16
C SER A 95 7.17 2.40 -0.36
N VAL A 96 6.03 2.56 -1.06
CA VAL A 96 5.34 3.85 -1.20
C VAL A 96 4.85 4.35 0.16
N LEU A 97 4.20 3.50 0.94
CA LEU A 97 3.73 3.84 2.29
C LEU A 97 4.86 4.26 3.22
N ALA A 98 5.99 3.52 3.20
CA ALA A 98 7.16 3.85 4.00
C ALA A 98 7.77 5.19 3.56
N GLY A 99 7.86 5.43 2.25
CA GLY A 99 8.36 6.69 1.70
C GLY A 99 7.49 7.88 2.08
N ILE A 100 6.16 7.76 1.92
CA ILE A 100 5.21 8.80 2.30
C ILE A 100 5.26 9.05 3.82
N SER A 101 5.25 7.99 4.64
CA SER A 101 5.37 8.09 6.10
C SER A 101 6.67 8.79 6.52
N LEU A 102 7.79 8.45 5.88
CA LEU A 102 9.10 9.04 6.17
C LEU A 102 9.14 10.52 5.80
N ILE A 103 8.69 10.89 4.60
CA ILE A 103 8.57 12.29 4.17
C ILE A 103 7.70 13.05 5.17
N SER A 104 6.59 12.43 5.58
CA SER A 104 5.66 13.02 6.54
C SER A 104 6.31 13.30 7.89
N LEU A 105 7.04 12.32 8.40
CA LEU A 105 7.76 12.44 9.65
C LEU A 105 8.86 13.50 9.56
N LEU A 106 9.63 13.54 8.46
CA LEU A 106 10.72 14.51 8.28
C LEU A 106 10.22 15.94 8.22
N ILE A 107 9.14 16.20 7.49
CA ILE A 107 8.52 17.54 7.45
C ILE A 107 7.94 17.89 8.83
N GLY A 108 7.29 16.93 9.49
CA GLY A 108 6.82 17.14 10.86
C GLY A 108 7.92 17.50 11.84
N LEU A 109 9.04 16.78 11.80
CA LEU A 109 10.22 17.08 12.60
C LEU A 109 10.80 18.45 12.25
N SER A 110 10.83 18.83 10.97
CA SER A 110 11.31 20.14 10.54
C SER A 110 10.53 21.30 11.15
N GLY A 111 9.24 21.12 11.42
CA GLY A 111 8.40 22.12 12.09
C GLY A 111 8.76 22.37 13.56
N TYR A 112 9.46 21.44 14.22
CA TYR A 112 9.94 21.62 15.60
C TYR A 112 11.27 22.35 15.68
N PHE A 113 12.00 22.47 14.58
CA PHE A 113 13.23 23.25 14.53
C PHE A 113 12.85 24.68 14.14
N PRO A 114 12.87 25.65 15.08
CA PRO A 114 12.67 27.04 14.71
C PRO A 114 13.71 27.41 13.66
N PRO A 115 13.36 28.21 12.64
CA PRO A 115 14.37 28.74 11.72
C PRO A 115 15.37 29.47 12.62
N ALA A 116 16.60 28.94 12.69
CA ALA A 116 17.70 29.67 13.30
C ALA A 116 17.81 30.94 12.46
N GLN A 117 17.23 32.03 12.94
CA GLN A 117 17.40 33.34 12.36
C GLN A 117 18.86 33.67 12.62
N VAL A 118 19.73 33.28 11.68
CA VAL A 118 21.11 33.69 11.68
C VAL A 118 21.08 35.16 11.29
N ASP A 119 21.01 36.01 12.31
CA ASP A 119 21.00 37.45 12.17
C ASP A 119 22.43 37.88 11.81
N LEU A 120 22.81 37.66 10.55
CA LEU A 120 24.08 38.08 10.01
C LEU A 120 23.98 39.59 9.71
N PRO A 121 24.80 40.43 10.37
CA PRO A 121 24.76 41.87 10.14
C PRO A 121 25.01 42.18 8.66
N GLY A 122 24.05 42.84 8.02
CA GLY A 122 24.12 43.22 6.61
C GLY A 122 23.48 42.23 5.61
N ILE A 123 22.96 41.08 6.06
CA ILE A 123 22.24 40.14 5.19
C ILE A 123 20.77 40.09 5.62
N SER A 124 19.92 40.84 4.90
CA SER A 124 18.48 40.62 4.96
C SER A 124 18.16 39.37 4.15
N ILE A 125 18.21 38.21 4.80
CA ILE A 125 17.61 37.00 4.21
C ILE A 125 16.13 37.32 4.05
N LEU A 126 15.60 37.21 2.83
CA LEU A 126 14.16 37.20 2.58
C LEU A 126 13.58 36.15 3.53
N SER A 127 13.01 36.60 4.64
CA SER A 127 12.31 35.74 5.57
C SER A 127 11.05 35.30 4.84
N VAL A 128 11.16 34.19 4.10
CA VAL A 128 10.03 33.33 3.87
C VAL A 128 9.62 32.91 5.27
N THR A 129 8.75 33.69 5.90
CA THR A 129 8.11 33.30 7.14
C THR A 129 7.44 31.97 6.81
N PRO A 130 7.95 30.84 7.33
CA PRO A 130 7.26 29.58 7.15
C PRO A 130 5.88 29.86 7.72
N GLY A 131 4.82 29.76 6.90
CA GLY A 131 3.46 30.01 7.37
C GLY A 131 3.28 29.21 8.65
N GLU A 132 2.79 29.84 9.72
CA GLU A 132 2.79 29.29 11.08
C GLU A 132 2.45 27.80 11.07
N VAL A 133 3.47 26.95 11.18
CA VAL A 133 3.30 25.51 11.09
C VAL A 133 2.68 25.08 12.40
N ASN A 134 1.37 24.90 12.42
CA ASN A 134 0.69 24.41 13.61
C ASN A 134 1.05 22.93 13.81
N PRO A 135 1.86 22.57 14.83
CA PRO A 135 2.35 21.21 15.01
C PRO A 135 1.21 20.22 15.26
N ARG A 136 0.09 20.70 15.84
CA ARG A 136 -1.11 19.88 16.01
C ARG A 136 -1.74 19.53 14.66
N LEU A 137 -1.93 20.52 13.79
CA LEU A 137 -2.53 20.29 12.46
C LEU A 137 -1.68 19.33 11.64
N LEU A 138 -0.36 19.48 11.72
CA LEU A 138 0.59 18.59 11.08
C LEU A 138 0.48 17.18 11.63
N GLY A 139 0.51 17.00 12.96
CA GLY A 139 0.37 15.68 13.59
C GLY A 139 -0.95 14.98 13.23
N VAL A 140 -2.06 15.71 13.20
CA VAL A 140 -3.36 15.20 12.76
C VAL A 140 -3.33 14.79 11.29
N SER A 141 -2.69 15.57 10.42
CA SER A 141 -2.53 15.24 9.01
C SER A 141 -1.75 13.94 8.80
N ILE A 142 -0.64 13.74 9.54
CA ILE A 142 0.15 12.50 9.48
C ILE A 142 -0.70 11.30 9.91
N ILE A 143 -1.38 11.39 11.06
CA ILE A 143 -2.21 10.30 11.59
C ILE A 143 -3.33 9.96 10.61
N THR A 144 -4.00 10.96 10.05
CA THR A 144 -5.10 10.74 9.11
C THR A 144 -4.59 10.11 7.81
N LEU A 145 -3.48 10.60 7.26
CA LEU A 145 -2.85 10.03 6.07
C LEU A 145 -2.50 8.54 6.25
N LEU A 146 -1.93 8.18 7.39
CA LEU A 146 -1.64 6.77 7.73
C LEU A 146 -2.92 5.93 7.82
N LEU A 147 -3.97 6.48 8.43
CA LEU A 147 -5.25 5.80 8.55
C LEU A 147 -5.93 5.61 7.18
N ASP A 148 -5.86 6.61 6.30
CA ASP A 148 -6.41 6.56 4.94
C ASP A 148 -5.75 5.46 4.12
N MET A 149 -4.42 5.35 4.24
CA MET A 149 -3.62 4.33 3.58
C MET A 149 -3.99 2.91 4.03
N VAL A 150 -4.13 2.71 5.34
CA VAL A 150 -4.58 1.42 5.90
C VAL A 150 -6.00 1.11 5.43
N THR A 151 -6.89 2.11 5.49
CA THR A 151 -8.29 2.00 5.05
C THR A 151 -8.38 1.60 3.58
N LEU A 152 -7.59 2.24 2.71
CA LEU A 152 -7.53 1.96 1.29
C LEU A 152 -7.21 0.48 1.01
N ILE A 153 -6.19 -0.05 1.69
CA ILE A 153 -5.71 -1.43 1.51
C ILE A 153 -6.73 -2.43 2.04
N VAL A 154 -7.22 -2.22 3.26
CA VAL A 154 -8.19 -3.11 3.91
C VAL A 154 -9.51 -3.11 3.14
N ALA A 155 -9.98 -1.94 2.70
CA ALA A 155 -11.22 -1.81 1.93
C ALA A 155 -11.10 -2.49 0.56
N TYR A 156 -9.99 -2.28 -0.17
CA TYR A 156 -9.79 -2.95 -1.46
C TYR A 156 -9.77 -4.46 -1.28
N GLN A 157 -8.93 -4.96 -0.38
CA GLN A 157 -8.72 -6.39 -0.27
C GLN A 157 -9.94 -7.10 0.33
N GLY A 158 -10.58 -6.51 1.34
CA GLY A 158 -11.81 -7.03 1.93
C GLY A 158 -12.93 -7.13 0.89
N PHE A 159 -13.14 -6.08 0.09
CA PHE A 159 -14.19 -6.07 -0.92
C PHE A 159 -13.85 -6.94 -2.14
N SER A 160 -12.59 -6.98 -2.57
CA SER A 160 -12.15 -7.86 -3.66
C SER A 160 -12.30 -9.33 -3.30
N ASN A 161 -12.01 -9.70 -2.04
CA ASN A 161 -12.19 -11.05 -1.54
C ASN A 161 -13.68 -11.42 -1.43
N LEU A 162 -14.54 -10.48 -1.04
CA LEU A 162 -16.00 -10.69 -0.98
C LEU A 162 -16.61 -10.97 -2.37
N ILE A 163 -16.13 -10.29 -3.41
CA ILE A 163 -16.64 -10.45 -4.77
C ILE A 163 -16.02 -11.65 -5.52
N GLY A 164 -14.79 -12.05 -5.17
CA GLY A 164 -14.08 -13.16 -5.82
C GLY A 164 -13.66 -12.88 -7.28
N ARG A 165 -13.64 -11.61 -7.72
CA ARG A 165 -13.19 -11.22 -9.07
C ARG A 165 -11.90 -10.42 -8.99
N PHE A 166 -10.91 -10.77 -9.79
CA PHE A 166 -9.58 -10.12 -9.80
C PHE A 166 -9.19 -9.72 -11.23
N PRO A 167 -8.81 -8.45 -11.49
CA PRO A 167 -8.93 -7.27 -10.63
C PRO A 167 -10.37 -6.78 -10.46
N SER A 168 -10.79 -6.48 -9.22
CA SER A 168 -12.14 -5.95 -8.95
C SER A 168 -12.19 -4.44 -9.12
N ARG A 169 -12.80 -4.01 -10.22
CA ARG A 169 -13.10 -2.59 -10.52
C ARG A 169 -13.90 -1.92 -9.40
N LEU A 170 -14.92 -2.63 -8.92
CA LEU A 170 -15.78 -2.15 -7.84
C LEU A 170 -15.01 -2.06 -6.53
N ALA A 171 -14.11 -3.01 -6.24
CA ALA A 171 -13.23 -2.91 -5.07
C ALA A 171 -12.32 -1.70 -5.13
N GLY A 172 -11.77 -1.37 -6.30
CA GLY A 172 -10.99 -0.15 -6.50
C GLY A 172 -11.78 1.11 -6.16
N VAL A 173 -12.97 1.27 -6.74
CA VAL A 173 -13.83 2.44 -6.50
C VAL A 173 -14.26 2.53 -5.03
N VAL A 174 -14.68 1.41 -4.44
CA VAL A 174 -15.07 1.34 -3.03
C VAL A 174 -13.89 1.68 -2.12
N ALA A 175 -12.70 1.17 -2.39
CA ALA A 175 -11.51 1.44 -1.60
C ALA A 175 -11.11 2.92 -1.64
N LEU A 176 -11.04 3.51 -2.83
CA LEU A 176 -10.69 4.92 -2.98
C LEU A 176 -11.72 5.82 -2.27
N THR A 177 -13.00 5.52 -2.46
CA THR A 177 -14.10 6.27 -1.83
C THR A 177 -14.08 6.12 -0.32
N ALA A 178 -13.90 4.89 0.20
CA ALA A 178 -13.85 4.63 1.63
C ALA A 178 -12.67 5.33 2.31
N SER A 179 -11.48 5.28 1.70
CA SER A 179 -10.29 5.98 2.19
C SER A 179 -10.50 7.49 2.24
N LEU A 180 -11.02 8.09 1.16
CA LEU A 180 -11.33 9.53 1.13
C LEU A 180 -12.46 9.95 2.08
N LEU A 181 -13.43 9.06 2.32
CA LEU A 181 -14.49 9.31 3.29
C LEU A 181 -13.95 9.26 4.72
N VAL A 182 -13.05 8.33 5.02
CA VAL A 182 -12.39 8.28 6.34
C VAL A 182 -11.58 9.56 6.57
N ASP A 183 -10.80 10.03 5.61
CA ASP A 183 -10.11 11.34 5.70
C ASP A 183 -11.09 12.48 5.99
N ALA A 184 -12.17 12.54 5.20
CA ALA A 184 -13.18 13.59 5.31
C ALA A 184 -13.92 13.61 6.64
N LEU A 185 -13.95 12.48 7.37
CA LEU A 185 -14.53 12.38 8.69
C LEU A 185 -13.49 12.65 9.78
N VAL A 186 -12.32 12.02 9.68
CA VAL A 186 -11.31 12.01 10.74
C VAL A 186 -10.55 13.33 10.79
N PHE A 187 -10.09 13.84 9.65
CA PHE A 187 -9.27 15.06 9.62
C PHE A 187 -9.99 16.28 10.22
N PRO A 188 -11.20 16.67 9.75
CA PRO A 188 -11.86 17.85 10.29
C PRO A 188 -12.32 17.65 11.74
N THR A 189 -12.65 16.42 12.13
CA THR A 189 -12.96 16.10 13.54
C THR A 189 -11.75 16.31 14.43
N LEU A 190 -10.58 15.77 14.10
CA LEU A 190 -9.40 15.95 14.95
C LEU A 190 -8.83 17.39 14.90
N SER A 191 -8.96 18.06 13.76
CA SER A 191 -8.40 19.40 13.52
C SER A 191 -9.26 20.52 14.08
N TYR A 192 -10.59 20.46 13.88
CA TYR A 192 -11.48 21.60 14.10
C TYR A 192 -12.55 21.36 15.18
N PHE A 193 -12.59 20.19 15.81
CA PHE A 193 -13.59 19.93 16.85
C PHE A 193 -13.52 20.96 17.99
N GLY A 194 -14.70 21.50 18.34
CA GLY A 194 -14.86 22.58 19.32
C GLY A 194 -14.67 24.00 18.77
N LEU A 195 -14.28 24.17 17.49
CA LEU A 195 -14.18 25.49 16.87
C LEU A 195 -15.49 25.92 16.20
N PRO A 196 -15.79 27.24 16.14
CA PRO A 196 -16.99 27.74 15.44
C PRO A 196 -17.06 27.34 13.96
N THR A 197 -15.91 27.13 13.33
CA THR A 197 -15.77 26.72 11.92
C THR A 197 -15.85 25.21 11.71
N PHE A 198 -16.11 24.41 12.75
CA PHE A 198 -16.16 22.95 12.65
C PHE A 198 -17.19 22.46 11.61
N SER A 199 -18.44 22.95 11.71
CA SER A 199 -19.53 22.47 10.85
C SER A 199 -19.30 22.80 9.37
N SER A 200 -18.84 24.02 9.08
CA SER A 200 -18.52 24.42 7.71
C SER A 200 -17.36 23.61 7.16
N ASN A 201 -16.24 23.50 7.90
CA ASN A 201 -15.08 22.71 7.47
C ASN A 201 -15.43 21.22 7.26
N PHE A 202 -16.21 20.63 8.17
CA PHE A 202 -16.64 19.24 8.05
C PHE A 202 -17.42 18.99 6.74
N MET A 203 -18.39 19.86 6.43
CA MET A 203 -19.19 19.73 5.21
C MET A 203 -18.37 19.96 3.93
N ILE A 204 -17.45 20.92 3.95
CA ILE A 204 -16.55 21.18 2.81
C ILE A 204 -15.62 19.98 2.58
N HIS A 205 -15.02 19.43 3.64
CA HIS A 205 -14.16 18.25 3.54
C HIS A 205 -14.94 17.06 2.98
N LEU A 206 -16.14 16.79 3.50
CA LEU A 206 -17.00 15.72 3.01
C LEU A 206 -17.36 15.89 1.53
N ALA A 207 -17.86 17.06 1.13
CA ALA A 207 -18.27 17.34 -0.23
C ALA A 207 -17.08 17.27 -1.21
N GLY A 208 -15.95 17.88 -0.85
CA GLY A 208 -14.76 17.93 -1.69
C GLY A 208 -14.14 16.55 -1.93
N LYS A 209 -14.06 15.71 -0.88
CA LYS A 209 -13.48 14.36 -0.98
C LYS A 209 -14.39 13.40 -1.73
N LEU A 210 -15.71 13.49 -1.55
CA LEU A 210 -16.69 12.74 -2.35
C LEU A 210 -16.64 13.14 -3.83
N LEU A 211 -16.55 14.45 -4.12
CA LEU A 211 -16.41 14.93 -5.49
C LEU A 211 -15.10 14.42 -6.13
N ALA A 212 -13.98 14.47 -5.39
CA ALA A 212 -12.71 13.94 -5.88
C ALA A 212 -12.78 12.43 -6.14
N ALA A 213 -13.38 11.64 -5.24
CA ALA A 213 -13.58 10.20 -5.42
C ALA A 213 -14.41 9.90 -6.69
N PHE A 214 -15.51 10.63 -6.88
CA PHE A 214 -16.37 10.51 -8.05
C PHE A 214 -15.62 10.85 -9.34
N MET A 215 -14.81 11.91 -9.33
CA MET A 215 -14.05 12.38 -10.49
C MET A 215 -12.89 11.45 -10.87
N LEU A 216 -12.24 10.82 -9.90
CA LEU A 216 -11.13 9.89 -10.14
C LEU A 216 -11.61 8.47 -10.52
N SER A 217 -12.82 8.10 -10.10
CA SER A 217 -13.42 6.78 -10.39
C SER A 217 -13.40 6.38 -11.88
N PRO A 218 -13.80 7.22 -12.86
CA PRO A 218 -13.76 6.83 -14.28
C PRO A 218 -12.33 6.55 -14.77
N MET A 219 -11.33 7.34 -14.34
CA MET A 219 -9.92 7.09 -14.67
C MET A 219 -9.44 5.76 -14.06
N LEU A 220 -9.77 5.50 -12.80
CA LEU A 220 -9.42 4.24 -12.12
C LEU A 220 -9.98 3.04 -12.87
N VAL A 221 -11.28 3.07 -13.18
CA VAL A 221 -11.97 1.96 -13.85
C VAL A 221 -11.41 1.74 -15.25
N LEU A 222 -11.20 2.80 -16.02
CA LEU A 222 -10.62 2.70 -17.36
C LEU A 222 -9.21 2.10 -17.31
N TYR A 223 -8.40 2.54 -16.35
CA TYR A 223 -7.05 2.04 -16.15
C TYR A 223 -7.01 0.53 -15.83
N LEU A 224 -7.82 0.11 -14.85
CA LEU A 224 -7.88 -1.29 -14.42
C LEU A 224 -8.42 -2.22 -15.53
N ILE A 225 -9.31 -1.74 -16.41
CA ILE A 225 -9.82 -2.54 -17.53
C ILE A 225 -8.80 -2.64 -18.67
N ARG A 226 -8.25 -1.50 -19.10
CA ARG A 226 -7.53 -1.40 -20.38
C ARG A 226 -6.03 -1.56 -20.22
N MET A 227 -5.46 -0.99 -19.17
CA MET A 227 -4.00 -0.81 -19.07
C MET A 227 -3.36 -1.82 -18.12
N ALA A 228 -3.97 -2.08 -16.96
CA ALA A 228 -3.40 -3.00 -15.97
C ALA A 228 -3.12 -4.42 -16.51
N PRO A 229 -4.00 -5.05 -17.32
CA PRO A 229 -3.74 -6.39 -17.86
C PRO A 229 -2.59 -6.46 -18.88
N ALA A 230 -2.19 -5.32 -19.46
CA ALA A 230 -1.12 -5.27 -20.45
C ALA A 230 0.30 -5.26 -19.83
N ILE A 231 0.39 -5.17 -18.50
CA ILE A 231 1.68 -5.10 -17.79
C ILE A 231 2.16 -6.53 -17.47
N PRO A 232 3.33 -6.97 -17.98
CA PRO A 232 3.77 -8.37 -17.92
C PRO A 232 4.08 -8.90 -16.51
N SER A 233 4.27 -8.01 -15.53
CA SER A 233 4.52 -8.34 -14.12
C SER A 233 3.31 -8.06 -13.20
N SER A 234 2.12 -7.90 -13.76
CA SER A 234 0.94 -7.56 -12.96
C SER A 234 0.57 -8.68 -12.00
N THR A 235 0.43 -8.31 -10.72
CA THR A 235 0.00 -9.21 -9.65
C THR A 235 -1.50 -9.10 -9.37
N ALA A 236 -2.23 -8.37 -10.22
CA ALA A 236 -3.63 -7.99 -10.03
C ALA A 236 -4.63 -9.15 -10.09
N SER A 237 -4.22 -10.30 -10.62
CA SER A 237 -5.03 -11.52 -10.79
C SER A 237 -4.92 -12.51 -9.62
N ILE A 238 -4.04 -12.25 -8.65
CA ILE A 238 -3.76 -13.20 -7.56
C ILE A 238 -4.57 -12.80 -6.31
N PRO A 239 -5.40 -13.72 -5.74
CA PRO A 239 -6.11 -13.46 -4.49
C PRO A 239 -5.14 -13.28 -3.31
N ARG A 240 -5.44 -12.36 -2.39
CA ARG A 240 -4.59 -12.06 -1.23
C ARG A 240 -5.38 -11.93 0.08
N PRO A 241 -4.80 -12.27 1.23
CA PRO A 241 -5.40 -11.95 2.53
C PRO A 241 -5.52 -10.43 2.75
N ALA A 242 -6.60 -9.97 3.40
CA ALA A 242 -6.82 -8.54 3.69
C ALA A 242 -5.69 -7.88 4.50
N LEU A 243 -5.07 -8.65 5.39
CA LEU A 243 -3.98 -8.21 6.25
C LEU A 243 -2.60 -8.68 5.76
N ASP A 244 -2.49 -9.08 4.49
CA ASP A 244 -1.21 -9.53 3.91
C ASP A 244 -0.11 -8.46 4.06
N ILE A 245 -0.48 -7.18 4.06
CA ILE A 245 0.46 -6.07 4.34
C ILE A 245 1.17 -6.18 5.70
N PHE A 246 0.61 -6.87 6.68
CA PHE A 246 1.25 -7.06 7.99
C PHE A 246 1.87 -8.45 8.14
N THR A 247 1.51 -9.42 7.29
CA THR A 247 1.85 -10.84 7.49
C THR A 247 2.80 -11.43 6.46
N THR A 248 3.06 -10.79 5.30
CA THR A 248 3.92 -11.44 4.27
C THR A 248 5.29 -11.82 4.80
N ASN A 249 5.90 -11.07 5.72
CA ASN A 249 7.26 -11.38 6.18
C ASN A 249 7.29 -12.72 6.93
N VAL A 250 6.29 -12.95 7.78
CA VAL A 250 6.12 -14.22 8.50
C VAL A 250 5.86 -15.37 7.52
N GLN A 251 5.04 -15.14 6.49
CA GLN A 251 4.72 -16.17 5.49
C GLN A 251 5.90 -16.48 4.56
N LEU A 252 6.65 -15.46 4.13
CA LEU A 252 7.86 -15.60 3.33
C LEU A 252 8.95 -16.31 4.12
N GLU A 253 9.12 -15.96 5.39
CA GLU A 253 10.06 -16.63 6.28
C GLU A 253 9.66 -18.09 6.52
N ALA A 254 8.38 -18.38 6.75
CA ALA A 254 7.88 -19.75 6.88
C ALA A 254 8.12 -20.58 5.61
N ARG A 255 7.89 -20.01 4.42
CA ARG A 255 8.19 -20.67 3.14
C ARG A 255 9.68 -20.89 2.92
N ALA A 256 10.51 -19.90 3.24
CA ALA A 256 11.97 -20.00 3.14
C ALA A 256 12.51 -21.10 4.08
N ARG A 257 12.04 -21.13 5.33
CA ARG A 257 12.35 -22.19 6.29
C ARG A 257 11.91 -23.57 5.77
N PHE A 258 10.73 -23.68 5.18
CA PHE A 258 10.25 -24.93 4.60
C PHE A 258 11.13 -25.42 3.44
N GLN A 259 11.49 -24.54 2.51
CA GLN A 259 12.37 -24.88 1.38
C GLN A 259 13.78 -25.24 1.84
N SER A 260 14.36 -24.48 2.77
CA SER A 260 15.66 -24.78 3.36
C SER A 260 15.66 -26.16 4.03
N ASN A 261 14.61 -26.48 4.79
CA ASN A 261 14.46 -27.79 5.41
C ASN A 261 14.33 -28.92 4.37
N LEU A 262 13.61 -28.70 3.27
CA LEU A 262 13.51 -29.68 2.18
C LEU A 262 14.86 -29.95 1.52
N LEU A 263 15.63 -28.89 1.21
CA LEU A 263 16.94 -29.04 0.61
C LEU A 263 17.91 -29.77 1.54
N HIS A 264 17.88 -29.47 2.83
CA HIS A 264 18.67 -30.16 3.83
C HIS A 264 18.34 -31.67 3.89
N ILE A 265 17.06 -32.02 3.92
CA ILE A 265 16.61 -33.42 3.92
C ILE A 265 17.05 -34.13 2.64
N LEU A 266 16.84 -33.52 1.46
CA LEU A 266 17.26 -34.10 0.19
C LEU A 266 18.78 -34.33 0.14
N SER A 267 19.56 -33.38 0.66
CA SER A 267 21.01 -33.52 0.79
C SER A 267 21.39 -34.68 1.71
N GLN A 268 20.72 -34.83 2.86
CA GLN A 268 20.95 -35.94 3.78
C GLN A 268 20.60 -37.30 3.15
N ILE A 269 19.46 -37.39 2.47
CA ILE A 269 19.05 -38.60 1.75
C ILE A 269 20.09 -38.94 0.68
N ASN A 270 20.55 -37.97 -0.11
CA ASN A 270 21.58 -38.18 -1.11
C ASN A 270 22.90 -38.68 -0.49
N GLN A 271 23.30 -38.14 0.66
CA GLN A 271 24.49 -38.64 1.38
C GLN A 271 24.32 -40.07 1.87
N LEU A 272 23.12 -40.45 2.33
CA LEU A 272 22.81 -41.83 2.72
C LEU A 272 22.86 -42.78 1.51
N ILE A 273 22.31 -42.36 0.37
CA ILE A 273 22.35 -43.14 -0.88
C ILE A 273 23.80 -43.38 -1.33
N VAL A 274 24.65 -42.35 -1.29
CA VAL A 274 26.06 -42.46 -1.71
C VAL A 274 26.88 -43.38 -0.80
N ARG A 275 26.54 -43.47 0.50
CA ARG A 275 27.31 -44.22 1.49
C ARG A 275 26.82 -45.65 1.73
N ALA A 276 25.61 -45.99 1.30
CA ALA A 276 25.00 -47.25 1.65
C ALA A 276 25.26 -48.33 0.60
N GLU A 277 25.69 -49.50 1.07
CA GLU A 277 25.96 -50.67 0.23
C GLU A 277 24.71 -51.54 -0.01
N ASN A 278 23.62 -51.30 0.74
CA ASN A 278 22.39 -52.11 0.70
C ASN A 278 21.13 -51.22 0.69
N VAL A 279 20.23 -51.49 -0.26
CA VAL A 279 18.96 -50.78 -0.47
C VAL A 279 18.06 -50.84 0.77
N GLN A 280 18.03 -51.96 1.49
CA GLN A 280 17.19 -52.12 2.68
C GLN A 280 17.62 -51.16 3.81
N THR A 281 18.92 -50.95 3.95
CA THR A 281 19.51 -50.04 4.94
C THR A 281 19.19 -48.59 4.62
N ILE A 282 19.23 -48.20 3.34
CA ILE A 282 18.84 -46.86 2.88
C ILE A 282 17.39 -46.58 3.24
N LEU A 283 16.47 -47.48 2.86
CA LEU A 283 15.04 -47.27 3.08
C LEU A 283 14.71 -47.13 4.58
N THR A 284 15.36 -47.94 5.41
CA THR A 284 15.20 -47.87 6.88
C THR A 284 15.71 -46.54 7.45
N GLN A 285 16.91 -46.10 7.03
CA GLN A 285 17.50 -44.84 7.51
C GLN A 285 16.74 -43.62 7.01
N VAL A 286 16.19 -43.65 5.79
CA VAL A 286 15.34 -42.59 5.24
C VAL A 286 14.03 -42.51 6.03
N CYS A 287 13.37 -43.64 6.33
CA CYS A 287 12.17 -43.66 7.16
C CYS A 287 12.44 -43.06 8.55
N GLN A 288 13.54 -43.46 9.20
CA GLN A 288 13.95 -42.92 10.51
C GLN A 288 14.28 -41.43 10.46
N LEU A 289 14.95 -40.96 9.41
CA LEU A 289 15.26 -39.55 9.23
C LEU A 289 13.99 -38.71 9.08
N LEU A 290 13.02 -39.19 8.31
CA LEU A 290 11.73 -38.53 8.11
C LEU A 290 10.88 -38.50 9.39
N THR A 291 10.81 -39.59 10.16
CA THR A 291 10.08 -39.58 11.44
C THR A 291 10.73 -38.65 12.46
N ASN A 292 12.06 -38.69 12.58
CA ASN A 292 12.77 -37.93 13.61
C ASN A 292 12.82 -36.41 13.32
N HIS A 293 12.81 -35.99 12.05
CA HIS A 293 12.98 -34.58 11.69
C HIS A 293 11.68 -33.85 11.31
N ARG A 294 10.60 -34.56 10.98
CA ARG A 294 9.35 -33.95 10.48
C ARG A 294 8.13 -34.21 11.35
N ASN A 295 8.30 -34.81 12.53
CA ASN A 295 7.20 -35.22 13.41
C ASN A 295 6.14 -36.06 12.66
N TYR A 296 6.54 -36.82 11.65
CA TYR A 296 5.64 -37.81 11.06
C TYR A 296 5.48 -38.95 12.06
N GLN A 297 4.23 -39.24 12.42
CA GLN A 297 3.91 -40.30 13.37
C GLN A 297 4.32 -41.68 12.85
N LEU A 298 4.15 -41.90 11.54
CA LEU A 298 4.50 -43.13 10.85
C LEU A 298 4.96 -42.84 9.42
N VAL A 299 6.06 -43.45 9.00
CA VAL A 299 6.56 -43.44 7.62
C VAL A 299 6.89 -44.88 7.23
N TRP A 300 6.38 -45.33 6.10
CA TRP A 300 6.61 -46.67 5.56
C TRP A 300 6.82 -46.63 4.06
N VAL A 301 7.62 -47.59 3.56
CA VAL A 301 7.91 -47.77 2.14
C VAL A 301 7.54 -49.19 1.76
N ASN A 302 6.65 -49.33 0.78
CA ASN A 302 6.29 -50.62 0.20
C ASN A 302 6.95 -50.74 -1.18
N LEU A 303 7.64 -51.85 -1.43
CA LEU A 303 8.15 -52.20 -2.75
C LEU A 303 7.18 -53.18 -3.39
N ALA A 304 6.80 -52.91 -4.64
CA ALA A 304 6.00 -53.84 -5.44
C ALA A 304 6.92 -54.91 -6.05
N GLU A 305 6.60 -56.18 -5.83
CA GLU A 305 7.43 -57.31 -6.28
C GLU A 305 6.67 -58.08 -7.38
N GLY A 306 7.21 -58.08 -8.61
CA GLY A 306 6.71 -58.85 -9.76
C GLY A 306 5.47 -58.29 -10.49
N GLU A 307 5.04 -58.99 -11.55
CA GLU A 307 3.85 -58.64 -12.38
C GLU A 307 2.51 -58.83 -11.65
N SER A 308 2.51 -59.50 -10.49
CA SER A 308 1.33 -59.83 -9.70
C SER A 308 0.87 -58.71 -8.75
N GLY A 309 1.61 -57.60 -8.64
CA GLY A 309 1.22 -56.42 -7.86
C GLY A 309 1.22 -56.62 -6.33
N GLN A 310 1.86 -57.67 -5.81
CA GLN A 310 1.97 -57.87 -4.37
C GLN A 310 2.98 -56.87 -3.77
N SER A 311 2.55 -56.12 -2.75
CA SER A 311 3.39 -55.13 -2.07
C SER A 311 4.00 -55.70 -0.80
N LYS A 312 5.32 -55.65 -0.66
CA LYS A 312 6.04 -56.04 0.55
C LYS A 312 6.54 -54.78 1.27
N CYS A 313 6.29 -54.67 2.56
CA CYS A 313 6.83 -53.59 3.38
C CYS A 313 8.35 -53.72 3.44
N ALA A 314 9.04 -52.74 2.85
CA ALA A 314 10.49 -52.73 2.71
C ALA A 314 11.17 -52.00 3.87
N ALA A 315 10.52 -50.97 4.43
CA ALA A 315 10.98 -50.25 5.62
C ALA A 315 9.82 -49.51 6.30
N MET A 316 9.89 -49.36 7.62
CA MET A 316 8.94 -48.60 8.42
C MET A 316 9.65 -47.94 9.61
N ALA A 317 9.22 -46.74 9.98
CA ALA A 317 9.63 -46.05 11.20
C ALA A 317 8.45 -45.25 11.77
N GLY A 318 8.39 -45.10 13.09
CA GLY A 318 7.31 -44.42 13.79
C GLY A 318 6.58 -45.32 14.79
N SER A 319 5.73 -44.74 15.63
CA SER A 319 4.88 -45.48 16.56
C SER A 319 3.49 -45.65 15.96
N GLU A 320 2.95 -46.89 16.00
CA GLU A 320 1.52 -47.15 15.79
C GLU A 320 0.65 -46.43 16.84
#